data_AF-A0A7J3QZ37-F1
#
_entry.id   AF-A0A7J3QZ37-F1
#
_cell.length_a   1.000
_cell.length_b   1.000
_cell.length_c   1.000
_cell.angle_alpha   90.00
_cell.angle_beta   90.00
_cell.angle_gamma   90.00
#
_symmetry.space_group_name_H-M   'P 1'
#
loop_
_entity.id
_entity.type
_entity.pdbx_description
1 polymer ?
#
loop_
_entity_poly.entity_id
_entity_poly.type
_entity_poly.pdbx_seq_one_letter_code
_entity_poly.pdbx_strand_id
1 'polypeptide(L)' 'MVKKENIENRILFICEVCGLGYIDEQTAAQCEDWCRRTGTCNVKLTSRAVYFPELTRFPRKQE' A
#
# COMPACT_ATOMS: atom_id res chain seq x y z
N MET A 1 7.05 -2.29 -9.23
CA MET A 1 6.86 -3.70 -8.87
C MET A 1 6.36 -3.75 -7.43
N VAL A 2 5.71 -4.85 -7.03
CA VAL A 2 5.29 -5.04 -5.62
C VAL A 2 6.31 -5.87 -4.87
N LYS A 3 6.63 -5.48 -3.64
CA LYS A 3 7.55 -6.20 -2.77
C LYS A 3 6.78 -7.28 -2.00
N LYS A 4 7.34 -8.48 -1.85
CA LYS A 4 6.71 -9.54 -1.05
C LYS A 4 7.42 -9.64 0.29
N GLU A 5 6.68 -9.53 1.38
CA GLU A 5 7.20 -9.69 2.74
C GLU A 5 6.37 -10.71 3.52
N ASN A 6 7.03 -11.49 4.37
CA ASN A 6 6.35 -12.41 5.26
C ASN A 6 6.23 -11.74 6.64
N ILE A 7 5.03 -11.28 6.96
CA ILE A 7 4.72 -10.57 8.21
C ILE A 7 3.70 -11.44 8.96
N GLU A 8 3.98 -11.73 10.23
CA GLU A 8 3.10 -12.55 11.08
C GLU A 8 2.71 -13.91 10.44
N ASN A 9 3.69 -14.56 9.78
CA ASN A 9 3.50 -15.85 9.12
C ASN A 9 2.49 -15.80 7.96
N ARG A 10 2.26 -14.63 7.37
CA ARG A 10 1.46 -14.39 6.17
C ARG A 10 2.29 -13.67 5.13
N ILE A 11 2.15 -14.09 3.87
CA ILE A 11 2.77 -13.41 2.74
C ILE A 11 1.92 -12.18 2.41
N LEU A 12 2.53 -11.01 2.53
CA LEU A 12 1.94 -9.73 2.17
C LEU A 12 2.71 -9.12 1.00
N PHE A 13 1.98 -8.35 0.20
CA PHE A 13 2.46 -7.65 -0.96
C PHE A 13 2.44 -6.16 -0.67
N ILE A 14 3.63 -5.57 -0.59
CA ILE A 14 3.85 -4.18 -0.22
C ILE A 14 4.06 -3.34 -1.49
N CYS A 15 3.32 -2.24 -1.57
CA CYS A 15 3.51 -1.24 -2.60
C CYS A 15 4.78 -0.42 -2.30
N GLU A 16 5.74 -0.38 -3.22
CA GLU A 16 7.00 0.36 -3.00
C GLU A 16 6.82 1.89 -3.02
N VAL A 17 5.71 2.39 -3.56
CA VAL A 17 5.45 3.84 -3.68
C VAL A 17 4.84 4.40 -2.40
N CYS A 18 3.84 3.71 -1.85
CA CYS A 18 3.13 4.17 -0.66
C CYS A 18 3.46 3.38 0.59
N GLY A 19 4.12 2.22 0.49
CA GLY A 19 4.48 1.38 1.63
C GLY A 19 3.35 0.51 2.20
N LEU A 20 2.10 0.64 1.71
CA LEU A 20 0.97 -0.18 2.18
C LEU A 20 1.14 -1.65 1.79
N GLY A 21 0.81 -2.55 2.70
CA GLY A 21 0.83 -4.00 2.48
C GLY A 21 -0.56 -4.63 2.35
N TYR A 22 -0.67 -5.57 1.43
CA TYR A 22 -1.91 -6.22 1.01
C TYR A 22 -1.78 -7.74 1.04
N ILE A 23 -2.88 -8.46 1.26
CA ILE A 23 -2.90 -9.93 1.14
C ILE A 23 -2.84 -10.37 -0.33
N ASP A 24 -3.45 -9.59 -1.21
CA ASP A 24 -3.53 -9.89 -2.64
C ASP A 24 -2.48 -9.13 -3.45
N GLU A 25 -1.69 -9.87 -4.24
CA GLU A 25 -0.74 -9.32 -5.20
C GLU A 25 -1.44 -8.36 -6.19
N GLN A 26 -2.62 -8.74 -6.68
CA GLN A 26 -3.40 -7.90 -7.60
C GLN A 26 -3.81 -6.57 -6.98
N THR A 27 -4.12 -6.55 -5.69
CA THR A 27 -4.48 -5.31 -4.98
C THR A 27 -3.25 -4.43 -4.80
N ALA A 28 -2.12 -5.02 -4.42
CA ALA A 28 -0.85 -4.30 -4.33
C ALA A 28 -0.41 -3.74 -5.70
N ALA A 29 -0.57 -4.52 -6.78
CA ALA A 29 -0.19 -4.10 -8.13
C ALA A 29 -1.07 -2.96 -8.63
N GLN A 30 -2.39 -3.03 -8.38
CA GLN A 30 -3.31 -1.92 -8.64
C GLN A 30 -2.96 -0.67 -7.82
N CYS A 31 -2.57 -0.86 -6.56
CA CYS A 31 -2.16 0.25 -5.71
C CYS A 31 -0.93 0.94 -6.28
N GLU A 32 0.07 0.16 -6.69
CA GLU A 32 1.29 0.70 -7.27
C GLU A 32 1.05 1.41 -8.60
N ASP A 33 0.31 0.78 -9.53
CA ASP A 33 -0.03 1.38 -10.82
C ASP A 33 -0.80 2.70 -10.61
N TRP A 34 -1.75 2.72 -9.68
CA TRP A 34 -2.47 3.93 -9.31
C TRP A 34 -1.55 5.01 -8.72
N CYS A 35 -0.70 4.65 -7.76
CA CYS A 35 0.22 5.59 -7.12
C CYS A 35 1.23 6.17 -8.12
N ARG A 36 1.72 5.36 -9.07
CA ARG A 36 2.62 5.83 -10.15
C ARG A 36 1.92 6.76 -11.13
N ARG A 37 0.65 6.50 -11.46
CA ARG A 37 -0.10 7.33 -12.44
C ARG A 37 -0.60 8.64 -11.86
N THR A 38 -1.08 8.63 -10.63
CA THR A 38 -1.77 9.77 -10.01
C THR A 38 -0.93 10.51 -8.97
N GLY A 39 0.15 9.91 -8.47
CA GLY A 39 0.93 10.44 -7.36
C GLY A 39 0.22 10.42 -6.00
N THR A 40 -0.97 9.82 -5.90
CA THR A 40 -1.77 9.77 -4.67
C THR A 40 -2.29 8.36 -4.42
N CYS A 41 -2.58 8.02 -3.16
CA CYS A 41 -3.17 6.73 -2.81
C CYS A 41 -4.67 6.70 -3.07
N ASN A 42 -5.17 5.60 -3.65
CA ASN A 42 -6.60 5.37 -3.80
C ASN A 42 -7.21 4.88 -2.47
N VAL A 43 -8.14 5.65 -1.92
CA VAL A 43 -8.82 5.33 -0.64
C VAL A 43 -9.43 3.93 -0.63
N LYS A 44 -10.01 3.47 -1.76
CA LYS A 44 -10.61 2.12 -1.85
C LYS A 44 -9.56 1.02 -1.70
N LEU A 45 -8.36 1.24 -2.21
CA LEU A 45 -7.25 0.32 -2.05
C LEU A 45 -6.68 0.43 -0.64
N THR A 46 -6.51 1.64 -0.11
CA THR A 46 -6.02 1.86 1.26
C THR A 46 -6.91 1.18 2.32
N SER A 47 -8.23 1.16 2.15
CA SER A 47 -9.14 0.43 3.06
C SER A 47 -8.95 -1.09 3.05
N ARG A 48 -8.29 -1.66 2.04
CA ARG A 48 -7.96 -3.09 1.96
C ARG A 48 -6.55 -3.41 2.43
N ALA A 49 -5.76 -2.39 2.79
CA ALA A 49 -4.42 -2.60 3.32
C ALA A 49 -4.52 -3.27 4.68
N VAL A 50 -3.75 -4.33 4.86
CA VAL A 50 -3.66 -5.10 6.11
C VAL A 50 -2.39 -4.78 6.88
N TYR A 51 -1.42 -4.15 6.21
CA TYR A 51 -0.19 -3.66 6.81
C TYR A 51 0.00 -2.19 6.47
N PHE A 52 0.22 -1.40 7.52
CA PHE A 52 0.49 0.03 7.43
C PHE A 52 1.87 0.27 8.05
N PRO A 53 2.89 0.66 7.26
CA PRO A 53 4.18 1.00 7.84
C PRO A 53 4.01 2.27 8.68
N GLU A 54 4.73 2.39 9.80
CA GLU A 54 4.62 3.53 10.71
C GLU A 54 4.85 4.90 10.03
N LEU A 55 5.59 4.91 8.91
CA LEU A 55 5.89 6.09 8.10
C LEU A 55 4.76 6.50 7.14
N THR A 56 3.69 5.71 7.01
CA THR A 56 2.46 6.07 6.24
C THR A 56 1.42 6.81 7.06
N ARG A 57 1.83 7.43 8.16
CA ARG A 57 1.12 8.62 8.64
C ARG A 57 1.24 9.68 7.54
N PHE A 58 0.36 9.58 6.54
CA PHE A 58 0.07 10.66 5.62
C PHE A 58 -0.02 11.92 6.48
N PRO A 59 0.71 13.00 6.16
CA PRO A 59 0.42 14.27 6.80
C PRO A 59 -1.08 14.46 6.59
N ARG A 60 -1.86 14.41 7.68
CA ARG A 60 -3.22 14.94 7.65
C ARG A 60 -3.06 16.27 6.95
N LYS A 61 -3.79 16.48 5.85
CA LYS A 61 -3.95 17.82 5.26
C LYS A 61 -4.01 18.79 6.44
N GLN A 62 -2.93 19.56 6.64
CA GLN A 62 -2.99 20.68 7.54
C GLN A 62 -3.68 21.73 6.68
N GLU A 63 -4.96 21.92 7.01
CA GLU A 63 -5.85 23.05 6.69
C GLU A 63 -5.77 23.68 5.29
#